data_AF-A0A813HVD8-F1
#
_entry.id   AF-A0A813HVD8-F1
#
_cell.length_a   1.000
_cell.length_b   1.000
_cell.length_c   1.000
_cell.angle_alpha   90.00
_cell.angle_beta   90.00
_cell.angle_gamma   90.00
#
_symmetry.space_group_name_H-M   'P 1'
#
loop_
_entity.id
_entity.type
_entity.pdbx_description
1 polymer ?
#
loop_
_entity_poly.entity_id
_entity_poly.type
_entity_poly.pdbx_seq_one_letter_code
_entity_poly.pdbx_strand_id
1 'polypeptide(L)'
;MPCRWLLAPGKALRTRFARPLRCDVNNSRRMLSFLSSMSPDNAELRAEVARTRLSVAVGCITEVRGADAIVNCANEHLVGTQLPYINLDGAAGCVFHCVDGVVHKRAGPELHEACMSLAIEEGSYTETWGGIRCPSGQARVTPAFSLPHCAHIVHVVGPPWPSDAEELRDAYSAGIKAALAVEGPEARPAIRSLAVPAISSGIYQWPRDMSWAAAVQSLGGHLLEASLRRGGAGELPCPQDGARSGLDHVIFSAWDAASGREVEECLRRWVDGTLTEDGLL
;
A
#
# COMPACT_ATOMS: atom_id res chain seq x y z
N MET A 1 -7.97 -14.10 47.91
CA MET A 1 -7.65 -15.40 47.30
C MET A 1 -8.85 -16.33 47.46
N PRO A 2 -9.10 -17.28 46.53
CA PRO A 2 -8.58 -17.32 45.16
C PRO A 2 -9.55 -17.90 44.09
N CYS A 3 -9.42 -17.45 42.85
CA CYS A 3 -9.36 -18.37 41.71
C CYS A 3 -8.02 -18.14 41.02
N ARG A 4 -7.13 -19.12 41.21
CA ARG A 4 -5.78 -19.25 40.67
C ARG A 4 -5.82 -19.42 39.15
N TRP A 5 -5.07 -18.61 38.41
CA TRP A 5 -4.48 -19.05 37.15
C TRP A 5 -3.09 -19.57 37.44
N LEU A 6 -2.96 -20.90 37.49
CA LEU A 6 -1.67 -21.58 37.47
C LEU A 6 -1.17 -21.56 36.02
N LEU A 7 -0.11 -20.80 35.77
CA LEU A 7 0.71 -20.97 34.58
C LEU A 7 1.46 -22.30 34.71
N ALA A 8 1.14 -23.26 33.85
CA ALA A 8 2.02 -24.40 33.59
C ALA A 8 3.09 -23.95 32.59
N PRO A 9 4.40 -24.20 32.85
CA PRO A 9 5.44 -23.92 31.88
C PRO A 9 5.52 -25.04 30.83
N GLY A 10 5.71 -24.65 29.58
CA GLY A 10 6.16 -25.56 28.53
C GLY A 10 5.05 -26.25 27.73
N LYS A 11 4.65 -25.62 26.63
CA LYS A 11 4.38 -26.26 25.33
C LYS A 11 4.29 -25.18 24.26
N ALA A 12 5.19 -25.25 23.29
CA ALA A 12 5.24 -24.34 22.15
C ALA A 12 3.88 -24.28 21.45
N LEU A 13 3.36 -23.05 21.27
CA LEU A 13 2.26 -22.76 20.36
C LEU A 13 2.76 -23.06 18.94
N ARG A 14 2.48 -24.28 18.46
CA ARG A 14 2.47 -24.56 17.03
C ARG A 14 1.26 -23.83 16.45
N THR A 15 1.47 -22.61 15.96
CA THR A 15 0.53 -21.93 15.09
C THR A 15 0.39 -22.75 13.81
N ARG A 16 -0.71 -23.50 13.70
CA ARG A 16 -1.18 -23.99 12.40
C ARG A 16 -1.63 -22.75 11.62
N PHE A 17 -0.79 -22.27 10.71
CA PHE A 17 -1.23 -21.36 9.66
C PHE A 17 -2.44 -22.01 8.96
N ALA A 18 -3.58 -21.34 9.01
CA ALA A 18 -4.72 -21.69 8.19
C ALA A 18 -4.28 -21.62 6.73
N ARG A 19 -4.59 -22.67 5.96
CA ARG A 19 -4.33 -22.73 4.52
C ARG A 19 -4.83 -21.45 3.83
N PRO A 20 -4.16 -20.97 2.77
CA PRO A 20 -4.64 -19.83 2.01
C PRO A 20 -6.05 -20.12 1.49
N LEU A 21 -6.98 -19.20 1.76
CA LEU A 21 -8.31 -19.20 1.18
C LEU A 21 -8.14 -19.04 -0.33
N ARG A 22 -8.30 -20.12 -1.09
CA ARG A 22 -8.49 -20.03 -2.54
C ARG A 22 -9.66 -19.07 -2.77
N CYS A 23 -9.42 -17.98 -3.48
CA CYS A 23 -10.50 -17.11 -3.95
C CYS A 23 -11.43 -17.97 -4.82
N ASP A 24 -12.63 -18.25 -4.31
CA ASP A 24 -13.63 -18.99 -5.05
C ASP A 24 -14.14 -18.09 -6.19
N VAL A 25 -13.81 -18.48 -7.43
CA VAL A 25 -14.09 -17.80 -8.70
C VAL A 25 -15.57 -17.48 -8.91
N ASN A 26 -16.45 -18.04 -8.07
CA ASN A 26 -17.89 -17.75 -8.08
C ASN A 26 -18.28 -16.43 -7.38
N ASN A 27 -17.45 -15.88 -6.49
CA ASN A 27 -17.81 -14.65 -5.77
C ASN A 27 -17.52 -13.36 -6.59
N SER A 28 -16.60 -13.43 -7.55
CA SER A 28 -16.28 -12.36 -8.50
C SER A 28 -17.42 -12.04 -9.47
N ARG A 29 -18.32 -13.00 -9.77
CA ARG A 29 -19.46 -12.78 -10.67
C ARG A 29 -20.51 -11.79 -10.17
N ARG A 30 -20.68 -11.63 -8.85
CA ARG A 30 -21.59 -10.61 -8.28
C ARG A 30 -21.01 -9.20 -8.31
N MET A 31 -19.70 -9.05 -8.51
CA MET A 31 -19.00 -7.76 -8.54
C MET A 31 -19.07 -7.08 -9.92
N LEU A 32 -19.34 -7.86 -10.97
CA LEU A 32 -19.34 -7.41 -12.37
C LEU A 32 -20.51 -6.49 -12.76
N SER A 33 -21.57 -6.35 -11.96
CA SER A 33 -22.72 -5.52 -12.33
C SER A 33 -22.50 -4.00 -12.17
N PHE A 34 -21.39 -3.57 -11.54
CA PHE A 34 -21.13 -2.16 -11.24
C PHE A 34 -20.08 -1.47 -12.12
N LEU A 35 -19.38 -2.19 -13.00
CA LEU A 35 -18.22 -1.67 -13.74
C LEU A 35 -18.53 -1.09 -15.13
N SER A 36 -19.80 -0.95 -15.49
CA SER A 36 -20.21 -0.64 -16.88
C SER A 36 -20.25 0.84 -17.27
N SER A 37 -19.62 1.75 -16.53
CA SER A 37 -19.50 3.16 -16.94
C SER A 37 -18.04 3.61 -17.02
N MET A 38 -17.36 3.14 -18.08
CA MET A 38 -16.09 3.70 -18.54
C MET A 38 -16.39 4.94 -19.39
N SER A 39 -15.95 6.13 -18.97
CA SER A 39 -16.08 7.36 -19.79
C SER A 39 -14.78 7.62 -20.55
N PRO A 40 -14.81 7.96 -21.86
CA PRO A 40 -13.60 8.12 -22.68
C PRO A 40 -12.81 9.41 -22.43
N ASP A 41 -13.38 10.38 -21.71
CA ASP A 41 -12.85 11.74 -21.66
C ASP A 41 -12.31 12.07 -20.25
N ASN A 42 -10.98 12.03 -20.14
CA ASN A 42 -10.09 12.12 -18.98
C ASN A 42 -9.64 10.75 -18.43
N ALA A 43 -8.33 10.50 -18.57
CA ALA A 43 -7.60 9.24 -18.36
C ALA A 43 -7.56 8.76 -16.89
N GLU A 44 -8.72 8.55 -16.27
CA GLU A 44 -8.85 7.85 -15.00
C GLU A 44 -9.79 6.66 -15.19
N LEU A 45 -9.23 5.44 -15.26
CA LEU A 45 -10.02 4.24 -15.04
C LEU A 45 -10.67 4.34 -13.65
N ARG A 46 -11.99 4.15 -13.55
CA ARG A 46 -12.74 4.19 -12.29
C ARG A 46 -13.52 2.89 -12.12
N ALA A 47 -13.20 2.15 -11.07
CA ALA A 47 -13.90 0.92 -10.67
C ALA A 47 -14.43 1.08 -9.25
N GLU A 48 -15.47 0.33 -8.87
CA GLU A 48 -15.96 0.27 -7.49
C GLU A 48 -15.92 -1.17 -6.99
N VAL A 49 -15.21 -1.40 -5.89
CA VAL A 49 -15.03 -2.71 -5.25
C VAL A 49 -15.40 -2.55 -3.78
N ALA A 50 -16.41 -3.29 -3.30
CA ALA A 50 -16.82 -3.23 -1.90
C ALA A 50 -17.11 -1.80 -1.36
N ARG A 51 -17.73 -0.94 -2.19
CA ARG A 51 -17.95 0.50 -1.94
C ARG A 51 -16.67 1.37 -1.87
N THR A 52 -15.56 0.82 -2.33
CA THR A 52 -14.28 1.52 -2.46
C THR A 52 -14.08 1.86 -3.92
N ARG A 53 -13.88 3.14 -4.22
CA ARG A 53 -13.48 3.58 -5.54
C ARG A 53 -12.02 3.20 -5.79
N LEU A 54 -11.73 2.66 -6.96
CA LEU A 54 -10.38 2.48 -7.47
C LEU A 54 -10.18 3.44 -8.63
N SER A 55 -9.04 4.13 -8.68
CA SER A 55 -8.67 4.89 -9.86
C SER A 55 -7.18 4.85 -10.18
N VAL A 56 -6.84 5.18 -11.42
CA VAL A 56 -5.45 5.34 -11.86
C VAL A 56 -5.17 6.82 -12.06
N ALA A 57 -4.05 7.31 -11.54
CA ALA A 57 -3.56 8.67 -11.76
C ALA A 57 -2.17 8.61 -12.38
N VAL A 58 -1.94 9.40 -13.44
CA VAL A 58 -0.63 9.50 -14.10
C VAL A 58 0.09 10.77 -13.65
N GLY A 59 1.31 10.61 -13.15
CA GLY A 59 2.20 11.69 -12.73
C GLY A 59 2.91 11.41 -11.42
N CYS A 60 3.48 12.46 -10.82
CA CYS A 60 4.18 12.35 -9.55
C CYS A 60 3.19 12.13 -8.40
N ILE A 61 3.42 11.10 -7.58
CA ILE A 61 2.54 10.76 -6.45
C ILE A 61 2.37 11.92 -5.44
N THR A 62 3.36 12.80 -5.31
CA THR A 62 3.30 13.98 -4.43
C THR A 62 2.31 15.05 -4.90
N GLU A 63 1.83 14.96 -6.14
CA GLU A 63 0.85 15.88 -6.74
C GLU A 63 -0.56 15.25 -6.84
N VAL A 64 -0.72 13.98 -6.41
CA VAL A 64 -2.01 13.29 -6.43
C VAL A 64 -2.98 13.98 -5.47
N ARG A 65 -4.18 14.28 -5.97
CA ARG A 65 -5.25 14.93 -5.22
C ARG A 65 -6.31 13.92 -4.79
N GLY A 66 -6.98 14.20 -3.69
CA GLY A 66 -8.07 13.36 -3.17
C GLY A 66 -7.60 12.11 -2.43
N ALA A 67 -6.35 12.10 -1.97
CA ALA A 67 -5.81 11.07 -1.08
C ALA A 67 -5.49 11.66 0.30
N ASP A 68 -5.96 11.04 1.37
CA ASP A 68 -5.62 11.41 2.75
C ASP A 68 -4.16 11.05 3.06
N ALA A 69 -3.64 10.02 2.39
CA ALA A 69 -2.27 9.58 2.49
C ALA A 69 -1.69 9.15 1.14
N ILE A 70 -0.38 9.33 1.00
CA ILE A 70 0.39 8.74 -0.10
C ILE A 70 1.31 7.65 0.45
N VAL A 71 1.55 6.61 -0.36
CA VAL A 71 2.54 5.58 -0.05
C VAL A 71 3.91 6.00 -0.57
N ASN A 72 4.91 5.95 0.32
CA ASN A 72 6.30 6.10 -0.04
C ASN A 72 6.96 4.72 -0.20
N CYS A 73 7.73 4.50 -1.28
CA CYS A 73 8.58 3.32 -1.48
C CYS A 73 9.90 3.48 -0.71
N ALA A 74 9.88 3.23 0.60
CA ALA A 74 10.99 3.54 1.49
C ALA A 74 12.05 2.42 1.55
N ASN A 75 13.22 2.76 2.10
CA ASN A 75 14.24 1.81 2.55
C ASN A 75 14.10 1.51 4.06
N GLU A 76 14.76 0.46 4.54
CA GLU A 76 14.55 -0.03 5.91
C GLU A 76 15.00 0.92 7.03
N HIS A 77 15.85 1.90 6.69
CA HIS A 77 16.34 2.91 7.62
C HIS A 77 15.45 4.16 7.68
N LEU A 78 14.51 4.33 6.73
CA LEU A 78 13.61 5.49 6.58
C LEU A 78 14.33 6.85 6.47
N VAL A 79 15.57 6.86 6.00
CA VAL A 79 16.39 8.08 5.93
C VAL A 79 16.18 8.90 4.66
N GLY A 80 15.27 8.48 3.78
CA GLY A 80 15.14 9.00 2.43
C GLY A 80 16.24 8.46 1.50
N THR A 81 16.31 9.01 0.29
CA THR A 81 17.35 8.65 -0.69
C THR A 81 18.60 9.50 -0.48
N GLN A 82 19.72 8.86 -0.14
CA GLN A 82 20.98 9.53 0.23
C GLN A 82 21.95 9.78 -0.93
N LEU A 83 21.66 9.30 -2.14
CA LEU A 83 22.49 9.50 -3.32
C LEU A 83 21.79 10.42 -4.35
N PRO A 84 22.51 11.25 -5.10
CA PRO A 84 22.00 11.71 -6.39
C PRO A 84 21.88 10.49 -7.30
N TYR A 85 20.66 10.00 -7.52
CA TYR A 85 20.43 8.90 -8.44
C TYR A 85 20.36 9.48 -9.85
N ILE A 86 21.37 9.22 -10.68
CA ILE A 86 21.37 9.50 -12.11
C ILE A 86 21.03 8.18 -12.80
N ASN A 87 19.91 8.09 -13.50
CA ASN A 87 19.66 6.93 -14.35
C ASN A 87 20.78 6.82 -15.41
N LEU A 88 21.20 5.59 -15.70
CA LEU A 88 22.17 5.26 -16.75
C LEU A 88 21.67 5.61 -18.17
N ASP A 89 20.43 6.10 -18.32
CA ASP A 89 19.84 6.55 -19.59
C ASP A 89 20.22 8.00 -19.97
N GLY A 90 20.90 8.74 -19.08
CA GLY A 90 21.39 10.09 -19.38
C GLY A 90 20.30 11.14 -19.56
N ALA A 91 19.04 10.86 -19.18
CA ALA A 91 17.97 11.85 -19.18
C ALA A 91 18.14 12.83 -18.01
N ALA A 92 19.07 13.75 -18.15
CA ALA A 92 19.40 14.78 -17.16
C ALA A 92 18.17 15.66 -16.85
N GLY A 93 17.74 15.69 -15.58
CA GLY A 93 16.75 16.67 -15.14
C GLY A 93 16.16 16.50 -13.74
N CYS A 94 16.20 15.30 -13.14
CA CYS A 94 15.67 15.09 -11.79
C CYS A 94 16.71 14.40 -10.90
N VAL A 95 17.25 15.09 -9.90
CA VAL A 95 18.26 14.53 -8.97
C VAL A 95 17.71 13.37 -8.11
N PHE A 96 16.39 13.16 -8.13
CA PHE A 96 15.70 12.09 -7.40
C PHE A 96 14.72 11.36 -8.34
N HIS A 97 15.18 10.27 -8.96
CA HIS A 97 14.37 9.42 -9.85
C HIS A 97 13.64 8.28 -9.11
N CYS A 98 13.39 8.42 -7.81
CA CYS A 98 12.65 7.44 -7.02
C CYS A 98 11.55 8.13 -6.19
N VAL A 99 10.53 7.36 -5.82
CA VAL A 99 9.42 7.83 -4.99
C VAL A 99 9.91 8.41 -3.66
N ASP A 100 10.85 7.73 -3.00
CA ASP A 100 11.40 8.13 -1.70
C ASP A 100 12.10 9.49 -1.75
N GLY A 101 12.97 9.69 -2.74
CA GLY A 101 13.66 10.96 -2.93
C GLY A 101 12.71 12.11 -3.23
N VAL A 102 11.69 11.92 -4.07
CA VAL A 102 10.72 12.99 -4.36
C VAL A 102 9.80 13.28 -3.17
N VAL A 103 9.38 12.26 -2.42
CA VAL A 103 8.58 12.43 -1.20
C VAL A 103 9.36 13.20 -0.15
N HIS A 104 10.59 12.80 0.18
CA HIS A 104 11.44 13.53 1.13
C HIS A 104 11.73 14.96 0.69
N LYS A 105 12.05 15.17 -0.60
CA LYS A 105 12.30 16.51 -1.13
C LYS A 105 11.07 17.42 -1.00
N ARG A 106 9.87 16.91 -1.26
CA ARG A 106 8.64 17.71 -1.27
C ARG A 106 8.02 17.88 0.11
N ALA A 107 8.17 16.90 1.00
CA ALA A 107 7.68 16.99 2.38
C ALA A 107 8.55 17.92 3.24
N GLY A 108 9.85 18.03 2.94
CA GLY A 108 10.79 18.87 3.66
C GLY A 108 11.67 18.10 4.66
N PRO A 109 12.68 18.76 5.26
CA PRO A 109 13.61 18.14 6.21
C PRO A 109 12.92 17.54 7.45
N GLU A 110 11.77 18.08 7.85
CA GLU A 110 10.99 17.62 9.00
C GLU A 110 10.52 16.16 8.83
N LEU A 111 10.34 15.70 7.58
CA LEU A 111 10.05 14.28 7.33
C LEU A 111 11.22 13.39 7.75
N HIS A 112 12.45 13.80 7.43
CA HIS A 112 13.63 13.04 7.82
C HIS A 112 13.78 12.99 9.35
N GLU A 113 13.58 14.11 10.03
CA GLU A 113 13.60 14.17 11.51
C GLU A 113 12.55 13.25 12.14
N ALA A 114 11.33 13.27 11.61
CA ALA A 114 10.25 12.40 12.07
C ALA A 114 10.56 10.92 11.85
N CYS A 115 11.09 10.56 10.68
CA CYS A 115 11.56 9.20 10.43
C CYS A 115 12.67 8.80 11.41
N MET A 116 13.66 9.68 11.64
CA MET A 116 14.78 9.41 12.54
C MET A 116 14.35 9.20 14.00
N SER A 117 13.23 9.80 14.41
CA SER A 117 12.64 9.65 15.75
C SER A 117 11.93 8.31 16.00
N LEU A 118 11.67 7.52 14.94
CA LEU A 118 11.05 6.21 15.08
C LEU A 118 12.00 5.22 15.77
N ALA A 119 11.43 4.31 16.54
CA ALA A 119 12.18 3.24 17.18
C ALA A 119 12.90 2.36 16.14
N ILE A 120 14.08 1.88 16.51
CA ILE A 120 14.87 0.95 15.71
C ILE A 120 14.70 -0.48 16.24
N GLU A 121 14.89 -1.47 15.37
CA GLU A 121 14.99 -2.88 15.75
C GLU A 121 16.15 -3.06 16.73
N GLU A 122 15.92 -3.85 17.77
CA GLU A 122 16.92 -4.11 18.80
C GLU A 122 18.19 -4.71 18.17
N GLY A 123 19.35 -4.14 18.49
CA GLY A 123 20.64 -4.58 17.94
C GLY A 123 20.92 -4.18 16.50
N SER A 124 20.05 -3.41 15.83
CA SER A 124 20.25 -3.00 14.42
C SER A 124 21.08 -1.72 14.23
N TYR A 125 21.49 -1.05 15.32
CA TYR A 125 22.19 0.23 15.25
C TYR A 125 23.50 0.14 14.46
N THR A 126 23.69 1.11 13.56
CA THR A 126 24.96 1.35 12.87
C THR A 126 25.27 2.84 12.90
N GLU A 127 26.55 3.20 12.91
CA GLU A 127 26.97 4.62 12.85
C GLU A 127 26.54 5.29 11.54
N THR A 128 26.44 4.54 10.45
CA THR A 128 26.10 5.05 9.12
C THR A 128 24.61 5.35 8.95
N TRP A 129 23.73 4.47 9.43
CA TRP A 129 22.29 4.51 9.12
C TRP A 129 21.40 4.75 10.35
N GLY A 130 21.97 4.69 11.56
CA GLY A 130 21.27 4.88 12.81
C GLY A 130 20.32 3.76 13.21
N GLY A 131 20.23 2.67 12.43
CA GLY A 131 19.43 1.48 12.72
C GLY A 131 18.33 1.16 11.69
N ILE A 132 17.72 -0.02 11.81
CA ILE A 132 16.57 -0.44 11.00
C ILE A 132 15.30 0.04 11.69
N ARG A 133 14.51 0.88 11.03
CA ARG A 133 13.26 1.46 11.59
C ARG A 133 12.00 0.79 11.04
N CYS A 134 12.10 0.26 9.82
CA CYS A 134 11.03 -0.41 9.14
C CYS A 134 11.61 -1.59 8.35
N PRO A 135 11.63 -2.81 8.91
CA PRO A 135 12.07 -3.98 8.18
C PRO A 135 11.32 -4.17 6.85
N SER A 136 11.94 -4.87 5.90
CA SER A 136 11.26 -5.28 4.65
C SER A 136 9.94 -6.00 4.94
N GLY A 137 8.92 -5.72 4.12
CA GLY A 137 7.55 -6.22 4.31
C GLY A 137 6.73 -5.45 5.35
N GLN A 138 7.29 -4.42 6.00
CA GLN A 138 6.57 -3.60 6.98
C GLN A 138 6.28 -2.19 6.47
N ALA A 139 5.49 -1.46 7.26
CA ALA A 139 5.19 -0.06 7.03
C ALA A 139 5.23 0.79 8.31
N ARG A 140 5.45 2.10 8.15
CA ARG A 140 5.35 3.14 9.19
C ARG A 140 4.56 4.33 8.65
N VAL A 141 3.95 5.11 9.53
CA VAL A 141 3.20 6.31 9.14
C VAL A 141 3.79 7.55 9.79
N THR A 142 3.92 8.61 9.02
CA THR A 142 4.35 9.94 9.47
C THR A 142 3.36 11.00 8.96
N PRO A 143 3.39 12.23 9.51
CA PRO A 143 2.73 13.37 8.90
C PRO A 143 3.26 13.66 7.49
N ALA A 144 2.48 14.34 6.66
CA ALA A 144 2.89 14.70 5.31
C ALA A 144 3.69 16.02 5.19
N PHE A 145 3.83 16.76 6.30
CA PHE A 145 4.59 18.01 6.40
C PHE A 145 4.22 19.03 5.31
N SER A 146 5.14 19.39 4.42
CA SER A 146 4.93 20.40 3.38
C SER A 146 4.16 19.88 2.16
N LEU A 147 3.75 18.62 2.12
CA LEU A 147 2.92 18.10 1.03
C LEU A 147 1.52 18.73 1.08
N PRO A 148 1.04 19.35 -0.02
CA PRO A 148 -0.16 20.19 0.02
C PRO A 148 -1.50 19.43 -0.09
N HIS A 149 -1.47 18.12 -0.36
CA HIS A 149 -2.65 17.38 -0.82
C HIS A 149 -3.01 16.16 0.03
N CYS A 150 -2.17 15.80 1.00
CA CYS A 150 -2.43 14.71 1.93
C CYS A 150 -2.00 15.11 3.35
N ALA A 151 -2.51 14.41 4.36
CA ALA A 151 -2.16 14.63 5.76
C ALA A 151 -1.08 13.67 6.26
N HIS A 152 -0.94 12.51 5.60
CA HIS A 152 -0.05 11.43 6.02
C HIS A 152 0.81 10.88 4.89
N ILE A 153 1.94 10.29 5.27
CA ILE A 153 2.80 9.48 4.40
C ILE A 153 2.89 8.09 5.02
N VAL A 154 2.56 7.06 4.25
CA VAL A 154 2.71 5.66 4.62
C VAL A 154 4.00 5.14 3.99
N HIS A 155 5.06 5.02 4.78
CA HIS A 155 6.34 4.47 4.34
C HIS A 155 6.24 2.96 4.29
N VAL A 156 6.39 2.36 3.11
CA VAL A 156 6.36 0.92 2.92
C VAL A 156 7.69 0.46 2.37
N VAL A 157 8.27 -0.57 2.98
CA VAL A 157 9.54 -1.16 2.55
C VAL A 157 9.24 -2.47 1.85
N GLY A 158 9.34 -2.47 0.51
CA GLY A 158 9.21 -3.69 -0.29
C GLY A 158 10.51 -4.50 -0.32
N PRO A 159 10.49 -5.75 -0.79
CA PRO A 159 11.70 -6.54 -1.00
C PRO A 159 12.45 -6.12 -2.28
N PRO A 160 13.79 -6.32 -2.37
CA PRO A 160 14.54 -6.20 -3.62
C PRO A 160 14.25 -7.36 -4.59
N TRP A 161 14.50 -7.19 -5.88
CA TRP A 161 14.45 -8.28 -6.85
C TRP A 161 15.78 -9.03 -6.94
N PRO A 162 15.78 -10.37 -7.12
CA PRO A 162 14.62 -11.26 -7.06
C PRO A 162 14.25 -11.63 -5.62
N SER A 163 12.95 -11.64 -5.33
CA SER A 163 12.33 -12.09 -4.08
C SER A 163 11.01 -12.79 -4.38
N ASP A 164 10.39 -13.41 -3.37
CA ASP A 164 9.06 -14.00 -3.52
C ASP A 164 8.00 -12.91 -3.77
N ALA A 165 7.08 -13.15 -4.71
CA ALA A 165 5.93 -12.30 -4.95
C ALA A 165 5.05 -12.11 -3.69
N GLU A 166 5.00 -13.12 -2.82
CA GLU A 166 4.30 -13.03 -1.54
C GLU A 166 4.89 -11.94 -0.64
N GLU A 167 6.22 -11.78 -0.59
CA GLU A 167 6.88 -10.73 0.20
C GLU A 167 6.48 -9.32 -0.29
N LEU A 168 6.36 -9.13 -1.60
CA LEU A 168 5.91 -7.85 -2.16
C LEU A 168 4.42 -7.60 -1.87
N ARG A 169 3.56 -8.63 -1.98
CA ARG A 169 2.13 -8.55 -1.62
C ARG A 169 1.94 -8.22 -0.14
N ASP A 170 2.79 -8.77 0.72
CA ASP A 170 2.80 -8.51 2.15
C ASP A 170 3.19 -7.06 2.47
N ALA A 171 4.15 -6.48 1.75
CA ALA A 171 4.50 -5.07 1.89
C ALA A 171 3.29 -4.15 1.60
N TYR A 172 2.55 -4.40 0.50
CA TYR A 172 1.30 -3.67 0.24
C TYR A 172 0.26 -3.88 1.35
N SER A 173 0.11 -5.11 1.83
CA SER A 173 -0.80 -5.42 2.94
C SER A 173 -0.43 -4.69 4.22
N ALA A 174 0.86 -4.59 4.54
CA ALA A 174 1.36 -3.85 5.68
C ALA A 174 1.07 -2.35 5.56
N GLY A 175 1.24 -1.77 4.37
CA GLY A 175 0.88 -0.38 4.08
C GLY A 175 -0.60 -0.09 4.34
N ILE A 176 -1.50 -0.95 3.84
CA ILE A 176 -2.95 -0.78 4.07
C ILE A 176 -3.29 -0.90 5.56
N LYS A 177 -2.73 -1.89 6.26
CA LYS A 177 -2.96 -2.07 7.69
C LYS A 177 -2.46 -0.87 8.49
N ALA A 178 -1.28 -0.35 8.16
CA ALA A 178 -0.72 0.84 8.80
C ALA A 178 -1.60 2.08 8.55
N ALA A 179 -2.10 2.25 7.32
CA ALA A 179 -3.01 3.34 6.98
C ALA A 179 -4.32 3.28 7.80
N LEU A 180 -4.95 2.10 7.86
CA LEU A 180 -6.22 1.92 8.58
C LEU A 180 -6.07 1.98 10.11
N ALA A 181 -4.87 1.76 10.65
CA ALA A 181 -4.59 1.92 12.07
C ALA A 181 -4.50 3.39 12.52
N VAL A 182 -4.46 4.34 11.58
CA VAL A 182 -4.48 5.77 11.90
C VAL A 182 -5.90 6.20 12.26
N GLU A 183 -6.16 6.28 13.56
CA GLU A 183 -7.37 6.87 14.11
C GLU A 183 -7.13 8.37 14.37
N GLY A 184 -7.84 9.24 13.66
CA GLY A 184 -7.54 10.67 13.65
C GLY A 184 -8.45 11.53 14.54
N PRO A 185 -7.92 12.38 15.44
CA PRO A 185 -8.63 13.57 15.96
C PRO A 185 -8.69 14.70 14.90
N GLU A 186 -9.47 15.77 15.13
CA GLU A 186 -9.75 16.83 14.12
C GLU A 186 -8.52 17.43 13.41
N ALA A 187 -7.35 17.48 14.06
CA ALA A 187 -6.13 18.05 13.49
C ALA A 187 -5.47 17.17 12.40
N ARG A 188 -5.77 15.87 12.34
CA ARG A 188 -5.31 14.95 11.29
C ARG A 188 -6.38 13.87 11.06
N PRO A 189 -7.09 13.89 9.91
CA PRO A 189 -8.17 12.94 9.67
C PRO A 189 -7.66 11.50 9.59
N ALA A 190 -8.52 10.55 9.91
CA ALA A 190 -8.28 9.13 9.64
C ALA A 190 -8.05 8.91 8.13
N ILE A 191 -7.22 7.93 7.77
CA ILE A 191 -6.91 7.66 6.37
C ILE A 191 -8.05 6.83 5.76
N ARG A 192 -8.78 7.44 4.82
CA ARG A 192 -9.86 6.79 4.06
C ARG A 192 -9.55 6.70 2.58
N SER A 193 -8.58 7.46 2.09
CA SER A 193 -8.13 7.46 0.72
C SER A 193 -6.61 7.36 0.63
N LEU A 194 -6.11 6.44 -0.21
CA LEU A 194 -4.69 6.09 -0.26
C LEU A 194 -4.18 6.10 -1.71
N ALA A 195 -3.15 6.89 -1.99
CA ALA A 195 -2.42 6.83 -3.25
C ALA A 195 -1.25 5.84 -3.15
N VAL A 196 -1.15 4.90 -4.08
CA VAL A 196 -0.21 3.78 -4.04
C VAL A 196 0.62 3.72 -5.34
N PRO A 197 1.95 3.77 -5.28
CA PRO A 197 2.82 3.57 -6.43
C PRO A 197 3.14 2.07 -6.65
N ALA A 198 3.86 1.75 -7.73
CA ALA A 198 4.48 0.44 -7.91
C ALA A 198 5.68 0.28 -6.96
N ILE A 199 5.45 -0.32 -5.78
CA ILE A 199 6.51 -0.63 -4.82
C ILE A 199 7.52 -1.59 -5.44
N SER A 200 8.80 -1.36 -5.11
CA SER A 200 9.98 -2.10 -5.57
C SER A 200 10.32 -2.02 -7.07
N SER A 201 9.52 -1.39 -7.92
CA SER A 201 9.74 -1.38 -9.38
C SER A 201 10.80 -0.37 -9.88
N GLY A 202 11.48 0.31 -8.95
CA GLY A 202 12.52 1.30 -9.24
C GLY A 202 13.91 0.74 -8.90
N ILE A 203 14.55 1.31 -7.88
CA ILE A 203 15.88 0.90 -7.41
C ILE A 203 15.94 -0.59 -7.05
N TYR A 204 14.83 -1.16 -6.58
CA TYR A 204 14.72 -2.57 -6.21
C TYR A 204 14.42 -3.51 -7.39
N GLN A 205 14.34 -2.98 -8.61
CA GLN A 205 14.37 -3.70 -9.88
C GLN A 205 13.29 -4.77 -10.12
N TRP A 206 12.20 -4.75 -9.36
CA TRP A 206 11.04 -5.58 -9.70
C TRP A 206 10.49 -5.18 -11.08
N PRO A 207 10.14 -6.14 -11.96
CA PRO A 207 9.42 -5.84 -13.19
C PRO A 207 8.12 -5.07 -12.87
N ARG A 208 7.83 -4.00 -13.64
CA ARG A 208 6.73 -3.07 -13.30
C ARG A 208 5.36 -3.73 -13.33
N ASP A 209 5.13 -4.56 -14.34
CA ASP A 209 3.92 -5.38 -14.48
C ASP A 209 3.73 -6.29 -13.26
N MET A 210 4.83 -6.87 -12.76
CA MET A 210 4.81 -7.69 -11.57
C MET A 210 4.50 -6.89 -10.30
N SER A 211 5.12 -5.73 -10.14
CA SER A 211 4.82 -4.82 -9.03
C SER A 211 3.36 -4.36 -9.02
N TRP A 212 2.78 -4.10 -10.20
CA TRP A 212 1.37 -3.72 -10.32
C TRP A 212 0.42 -4.88 -10.07
N ALA A 213 0.73 -6.07 -10.56
CA ALA A 213 -0.07 -7.27 -10.28
C ALA A 213 -0.10 -7.56 -8.77
N ALA A 214 1.04 -7.46 -8.08
CA ALA A 214 1.11 -7.59 -6.62
C ALA A 214 0.29 -6.51 -5.90
N ALA A 215 0.35 -5.25 -6.36
CA ALA A 215 -0.44 -4.15 -5.80
C ALA A 215 -1.94 -4.44 -5.92
N VAL A 216 -2.40 -4.76 -7.13
CA VAL A 216 -3.82 -5.01 -7.43
C VAL A 216 -4.35 -6.23 -6.67
N GLN A 217 -3.59 -7.33 -6.62
CA GLN A 217 -3.99 -8.53 -5.88
C GLN A 217 -4.11 -8.24 -4.38
N SER A 218 -3.12 -7.56 -3.79
CA SER A 218 -3.09 -7.26 -2.35
C SER A 218 -4.19 -6.27 -1.94
N LEU A 219 -4.29 -5.13 -2.64
CA LEU A 219 -5.33 -4.12 -2.39
C LEU A 219 -6.72 -4.68 -2.65
N GLY A 220 -6.93 -5.31 -3.82
CA GLY A 220 -8.22 -5.89 -4.18
C GLY A 220 -8.67 -7.00 -3.21
N GLY A 221 -7.74 -7.88 -2.82
CA GLY A 221 -7.98 -8.92 -1.81
C GLY A 221 -8.40 -8.32 -0.46
N HIS A 222 -7.70 -7.29 0.01
CA HIS A 222 -8.05 -6.60 1.24
C HIS A 222 -9.47 -6.01 1.21
N LEU A 223 -9.85 -5.37 0.10
CA LEU A 223 -11.19 -4.78 -0.06
C LEU A 223 -12.29 -5.85 -0.08
N LEU A 224 -12.04 -6.98 -0.75
CA LEU A 224 -12.96 -8.12 -0.77
C LEU A 224 -13.15 -8.72 0.63
N GLU A 225 -12.05 -8.96 1.36
CA GLU A 225 -12.12 -9.46 2.74
C GLU A 225 -12.89 -8.51 3.66
N ALA A 226 -12.62 -7.20 3.56
CA ALA A 226 -13.35 -6.19 4.32
C ALA A 226 -14.86 -6.21 4.00
N SER A 227 -15.23 -6.41 2.73
CA SER A 227 -16.63 -6.57 2.32
C SER A 227 -17.29 -7.80 2.95
N LEU A 228 -16.58 -8.94 2.98
CA LEU A 228 -17.10 -10.18 3.54
C LEU A 228 -17.32 -10.08 5.05
N ARG A 229 -16.39 -9.43 5.77
CA ARG A 229 -16.54 -9.16 7.21
C ARG A 229 -17.76 -8.29 7.53
N ARG A 230 -18.13 -7.36 6.63
CA ARG A 230 -19.34 -6.54 6.75
C ARG A 230 -20.64 -7.31 6.46
N GLY A 231 -20.57 -8.44 5.74
CA GLY A 231 -21.73 -9.23 5.30
C GLY A 231 -22.04 -10.47 6.16
N GLY A 232 -21.34 -10.69 7.28
CA GLY A 232 -21.42 -11.92 8.07
C GLY A 232 -22.36 -11.87 9.28
N ALA A 233 -23.68 -11.92 9.04
CA ALA A 233 -24.72 -12.65 9.79
C ALA A 233 -26.12 -12.13 9.38
N GLY A 234 -26.65 -12.55 8.23
CA GLY A 234 -28.09 -12.55 7.95
C GLY A 234 -28.85 -11.21 7.86
N GLU A 235 -28.26 -10.07 8.17
CA GLU A 235 -28.88 -8.75 8.05
C GLU A 235 -28.04 -7.84 7.16
N LEU A 236 -28.70 -7.20 6.18
CA LEU A 236 -28.13 -6.05 5.49
C LEU A 236 -27.88 -4.98 6.56
N PRO A 237 -26.64 -4.50 6.77
CA PRO A 237 -26.37 -3.50 7.79
C PRO A 237 -27.19 -2.24 7.52
N CYS A 238 -27.78 -1.70 8.58
CA CYS A 238 -28.51 -0.45 8.57
C CYS A 238 -27.58 0.67 8.07
N PRO A 239 -28.04 1.60 7.21
CA PRO A 239 -27.24 2.76 6.77
C PRO A 239 -26.68 3.63 7.91
N GLN A 240 -27.13 3.42 9.15
CA GLN A 240 -26.83 4.21 10.33
C GLN A 240 -25.75 3.60 11.23
N ASP A 241 -25.24 2.39 10.94
CA ASP A 241 -24.14 1.77 11.69
C ASP A 241 -22.80 2.39 11.26
N GLY A 242 -22.53 3.59 11.78
CA GLY A 242 -21.52 4.56 11.33
C GLY A 242 -20.03 4.19 11.48
N ALA A 243 -19.64 2.92 11.63
CA ALA A 243 -18.23 2.51 11.68
C ALA A 243 -17.74 2.05 10.30
N ARG A 244 -17.32 3.00 9.45
CA ARG A 244 -16.75 2.69 8.13
C ARG A 244 -15.30 2.17 8.25
N SER A 245 -15.14 0.88 8.49
CA SER A 245 -13.86 0.18 8.77
C SER A 245 -12.91 -0.05 7.58
N GLY A 246 -12.90 0.82 6.57
CA GLY A 246 -12.07 0.62 5.38
C GLY A 246 -11.93 1.87 4.50
N LEU A 247 -11.09 1.74 3.47
CA LEU A 247 -10.84 2.79 2.49
C LEU A 247 -12.10 3.09 1.66
N ASP A 248 -12.32 4.36 1.34
CA ASP A 248 -13.32 4.83 0.36
C ASP A 248 -12.71 4.96 -1.03
N HIS A 249 -11.39 5.19 -1.14
CA HIS A 249 -10.72 5.41 -2.42
C HIS A 249 -9.27 4.90 -2.41
N VAL A 250 -8.90 4.09 -3.41
CA VAL A 250 -7.50 3.75 -3.70
C VAL A 250 -7.12 4.34 -5.05
N ILE A 251 -6.01 5.09 -5.08
CA ILE A 251 -5.49 5.71 -6.29
C ILE A 251 -4.17 5.04 -6.65
N PHE A 252 -4.13 4.27 -7.73
CA PHE A 252 -2.89 3.74 -8.29
C PHE A 252 -2.14 4.87 -9.01
N SER A 253 -1.03 5.32 -8.42
CA SER A 253 -0.23 6.43 -8.93
C SER A 253 0.88 5.91 -9.83
N ALA A 254 0.67 5.96 -11.15
CA ALA A 254 1.66 5.61 -12.15
C ALA A 254 2.48 6.85 -12.56
N TRP A 255 3.80 6.70 -12.70
CA TRP A 255 4.66 7.84 -13.06
C TRP A 255 4.36 8.42 -14.45
N ASP A 256 4.12 7.54 -15.42
CA ASP A 256 3.88 7.88 -16.82
C ASP A 256 2.70 7.08 -17.41
N ALA A 257 2.29 7.44 -18.62
CA ALA A 257 1.15 6.82 -19.28
C ALA A 257 1.37 5.34 -19.63
N ALA A 258 2.61 4.88 -19.81
CA ALA A 258 2.89 3.47 -20.08
C ALA A 258 2.64 2.65 -18.81
N SER A 259 3.16 3.11 -17.68
CA SER A 259 2.90 2.51 -16.37
C SER A 259 1.43 2.60 -15.97
N GLY A 260 0.73 3.67 -16.38
CA GLY A 260 -0.73 3.79 -16.23
C GLY A 260 -1.49 2.67 -16.93
N ARG A 261 -1.15 2.37 -18.20
CA ARG A 261 -1.76 1.27 -18.95
C ARG A 261 -1.48 -0.11 -18.33
N GLU A 262 -0.29 -0.30 -17.76
CA GLU A 262 0.09 -1.55 -17.07
C GLU A 262 -0.81 -1.82 -15.86
N VAL A 263 -1.09 -0.81 -15.03
CA VAL A 263 -2.00 -0.99 -13.88
C VAL A 263 -3.47 -1.13 -14.31
N GLU A 264 -3.91 -0.43 -15.35
CA GLU A 264 -5.25 -0.62 -15.93
C GLU A 264 -5.44 -2.06 -16.45
N GLU A 265 -4.43 -2.62 -17.11
CA GLU A 265 -4.39 -4.02 -17.54
C GLU A 265 -4.50 -4.98 -16.35
N CYS A 266 -3.71 -4.76 -15.30
CA CYS A 266 -3.77 -5.57 -14.09
C CYS A 266 -5.15 -5.52 -13.43
N LEU A 267 -5.75 -4.33 -13.33
CA LEU A 267 -7.09 -4.15 -12.76
C LEU A 267 -8.16 -4.90 -13.56
N ARG A 268 -8.14 -4.80 -14.90
CA ARG A 268 -9.07 -5.51 -15.77
C ARG A 268 -8.91 -7.03 -15.65
N ARG A 269 -7.66 -7.53 -15.70
CA ARG A 269 -7.38 -8.96 -15.52
C ARG A 269 -7.82 -9.47 -14.15
N TRP A 270 -7.65 -8.66 -13.10
CA TRP A 270 -8.09 -9.00 -11.75
C TRP A 270 -9.61 -9.09 -11.65
N VAL A 271 -10.34 -8.10 -12.20
CA VAL A 271 -11.80 -8.10 -12.28
C VAL A 271 -12.32 -9.32 -13.03
N ASP A 272 -11.68 -9.68 -14.15
CA ASP A 272 -12.06 -10.81 -14.99
C ASP A 272 -11.61 -12.17 -14.42
N GLY A 273 -10.88 -12.17 -13.29
CA GLY A 273 -10.35 -13.38 -12.65
C GLY A 273 -9.20 -14.06 -13.41
N THR A 274 -8.56 -13.35 -14.34
CA THR A 274 -7.44 -13.84 -15.18
C THR A 274 -6.07 -13.34 -14.74
N LEU A 275 -6.01 -12.54 -13.68
CA LEU A 275 -4.75 -12.17 -13.02
C LEU A 275 -4.31 -13.33 -12.12
N THR A 276 -3.61 -14.31 -12.71
CA THR A 276 -3.06 -15.47 -12.01
C THR A 276 -1.81 -15.10 -11.21
N GLU A 277 -1.47 -15.93 -10.21
CA GLU A 277 -0.18 -15.82 -9.50
C GLU A 277 1.01 -16.01 -10.46
N ASP A 278 0.83 -16.83 -11.50
CA ASP A 278 1.82 -17.05 -12.57
C ASP A 278 2.07 -15.83 -13.47
N GLY A 279 1.28 -14.75 -13.33
CA GLY A 279 1.55 -13.47 -14.01
C GLY A 279 2.74 -12.70 -13.43
N LEU A 280 3.45 -13.31 -12.47
CA LEU A 280 4.60 -12.80 -11.73
C LEU A 280 5.88 -13.61 -12.01
N LEU A 281 5.94 -14.45 -13.06
CA LEU A 281 7.10 -15.29 -13.37
C LEU A 281 7.41 -15.32 -14.88
#